data_AF-A0A957ID43-F1
#
_entry.id   AF-A0A957ID43-F1
#
_cell.length_a   1.000
_cell.length_b   1.000
_cell.length_c   1.000
_cell.angle_alpha   90.00
_cell.angle_beta   90.00
_cell.angle_gamma   90.00
#
_symmetry.space_group_name_H-M   'P 1'
#
loop_
_entity.id
_entity.type
_entity.pdbx_description
1 polymer ?
#
loop_
_entity_poly.entity_id
_entity_poly.type
_entity_poly.pdbx_seq_one_letter_code
_entity_poly.pdbx_strand_id
1 'polypeptide(L)'
;QAGGRPFKLIFVDFGMVGRVPSLMGDNLRKIMIAVTMRDARQLTEAYQDLGFFLPGADTERIIEAQTVLLDRIWGRKLLDLANPDPKEVQELTGQFRDLLFDFPFQIPQDFIYLGRALGMVSGLISQLDPEINPWYTIEKYGEELIQQQGASALGEMSWEVLLEGIRPYLEMPPRILRLLEMAESGRLSVQQKPDAATLRQQERLENRLNRLSWSILGAAGMLSATLLYIFRKNNKK
;
A
#
# COMPACT_ATOMS: atom_id res chain seq x y z
N GLN A 1 -18.93 34.61 -38.05
CA GLN A 1 -18.30 34.04 -36.85
C GLN A 1 -17.13 34.95 -36.49
N ALA A 2 -17.25 35.74 -35.42
CA ALA A 2 -16.19 36.67 -35.02
C ALA A 2 -15.11 35.89 -34.25
N GLY A 3 -13.89 35.85 -34.80
CA GLY A 3 -12.72 35.29 -34.14
C GLY A 3 -12.31 36.15 -32.96
N GLY A 4 -12.83 35.84 -31.77
CA GLY A 4 -12.41 36.45 -30.51
C GLY A 4 -10.97 36.04 -30.17
N ARG A 5 -10.18 36.97 -29.62
CA ARG A 5 -8.85 36.68 -29.10
C ARG A 5 -8.93 35.57 -28.04
N PRO A 6 -8.00 34.59 -28.02
CA PRO A 6 -8.01 33.54 -27.01
C PRO A 6 -7.84 34.15 -25.62
N PHE A 7 -8.57 33.60 -24.65
CA PHE A 7 -8.41 33.96 -23.23
C PHE A 7 -6.96 33.69 -22.79
N LYS A 8 -6.38 34.65 -22.07
CA LYS A 8 -5.03 34.53 -21.51
C LYS A 8 -5.05 35.00 -20.07
N LEU A 9 -4.47 34.19 -19.18
CA LEU A 9 -4.16 34.58 -17.81
C LEU A 9 -2.70 35.07 -17.77
N ILE A 10 -2.47 36.32 -17.35
CA ILE A 10 -1.14 36.91 -17.25
C ILE A 10 -0.84 37.17 -15.78
N PHE A 11 0.14 36.45 -15.25
CA PHE A 11 0.63 36.67 -13.88
C PHE A 11 1.58 37.87 -13.87
N VAL A 12 1.30 38.84 -13.00
CA VAL A 12 2.06 40.11 -12.92
C VAL A 12 2.84 40.25 -11.62
N ASP A 13 2.49 39.48 -10.58
CA ASP A 13 3.12 39.54 -9.27
C ASP A 13 3.67 38.17 -8.86
N PHE A 14 4.93 38.17 -8.41
CA PHE A 14 5.69 37.00 -7.94
C PHE A 14 6.34 37.27 -6.57
N GLY A 15 5.97 38.35 -5.87
CA GLY A 15 6.59 38.75 -4.60
C GLY A 15 6.35 37.79 -3.43
N MET A 16 5.38 36.89 -3.55
CA MET A 16 5.01 35.91 -2.52
C MET A 16 5.31 34.45 -2.93
N VAL A 17 6.23 34.22 -3.87
CA VAL A 17 6.60 32.86 -4.31
C VAL A 17 7.47 32.17 -3.25
N GLY A 18 7.07 30.96 -2.85
CA GLY A 18 7.85 30.07 -2.01
C GLY A 18 8.46 28.90 -2.79
N ARG A 19 9.46 28.23 -2.23
CA ARG A 19 10.06 27.01 -2.80
C ARG A 19 9.59 25.80 -2.01
N VAL A 20 8.98 24.84 -2.70
CA VAL A 20 8.58 23.55 -2.12
C VAL A 20 9.78 22.58 -2.20
N PRO A 21 10.26 22.02 -1.08
CA PRO A 21 11.29 20.98 -1.09
C PRO A 21 10.85 19.76 -1.90
N SER A 22 11.78 19.03 -2.53
CA SER A 22 11.46 17.84 -3.34
C SER A 22 10.68 16.79 -2.55
N LEU A 23 11.13 16.47 -1.33
CA LEU A 23 10.46 15.54 -0.43
C LEU A 23 8.99 15.93 -0.14
N MET A 24 8.73 17.23 0.02
CA MET A 24 7.38 17.73 0.22
C MET A 24 6.55 17.57 -1.05
N GLY A 25 7.13 17.86 -2.23
CA GLY A 25 6.47 17.68 -3.52
C GLY A 25 6.10 16.22 -3.81
N ASP A 26 6.98 15.28 -3.48
CA ASP A 26 6.72 13.84 -3.68
C ASP A 26 5.62 13.32 -2.75
N ASN A 27 5.63 13.71 -1.48
CA ASN A 27 4.57 13.34 -0.56
C ASN A 27 3.24 14.05 -0.83
N LEU A 28 3.25 15.29 -1.34
CA LEU A 28 2.04 15.95 -1.84
C LEU A 28 1.45 15.17 -3.03
N ARG A 29 2.29 14.63 -3.91
CA ARG A 29 1.83 13.74 -4.98
C ARG A 29 1.22 12.45 -4.44
N LYS A 30 1.85 11.82 -3.44
CA LYS A 30 1.26 10.64 -2.76
C LYS A 30 -0.09 10.97 -2.13
N ILE A 31 -0.23 12.12 -1.46
CA ILE A 31 -1.51 12.59 -0.91
C ILE A 31 -2.58 12.69 -2.00
N MET A 32 -2.25 13.31 -3.14
CA MET A 32 -3.20 13.46 -4.25
C MET A 32 -3.67 12.10 -4.77
N ILE A 33 -2.75 11.16 -4.97
CA ILE A 33 -3.07 9.81 -5.43
C ILE A 33 -3.92 9.07 -4.39
N ALA A 34 -3.52 9.13 -3.12
CA ALA A 34 -4.23 8.48 -2.02
C ALA A 34 -5.67 9.00 -1.89
N VAL A 35 -5.87 10.32 -2.00
CA VAL A 35 -7.21 10.92 -2.01
C VAL A 35 -8.00 10.42 -3.22
N THR A 36 -7.43 10.46 -4.43
CA THR A 36 -8.10 9.99 -5.65
C THR A 36 -8.51 8.52 -5.56
N MET A 37 -7.64 7.67 -5.01
CA MET A 37 -7.90 6.23 -4.82
C MET A 37 -8.73 5.92 -3.57
N ARG A 38 -9.03 6.93 -2.74
CA ARG A 38 -9.62 6.80 -1.40
C ARG A 38 -8.85 5.83 -0.51
N ASP A 39 -7.53 5.82 -0.64
CA ASP A 39 -6.63 4.99 0.14
C ASP A 39 -6.21 5.74 1.41
N ALA A 40 -6.98 5.54 2.49
CA ALA A 40 -6.70 6.16 3.79
C ALA A 40 -5.36 5.70 4.40
N ARG A 41 -4.86 4.51 4.04
CA ARG A 41 -3.58 4.00 4.53
C ARG A 41 -2.43 4.75 3.87
N GLN A 42 -2.44 4.83 2.54
CA GLN A 42 -1.45 5.60 1.80
C GLN A 42 -1.48 7.09 2.18
N LEU A 43 -2.67 7.63 2.47
CA LEU A 43 -2.81 9.02 2.94
C LEU A 43 -2.16 9.22 4.32
N THR A 44 -2.38 8.28 5.24
CA THR A 44 -1.78 8.29 6.58
C THR A 44 -0.26 8.16 6.51
N GLU A 45 0.26 7.26 5.68
CA GLU A 45 1.70 7.11 5.44
C GLU A 45 2.32 8.40 4.90
N ALA A 46 1.67 9.06 3.93
CA ALA A 46 2.17 10.32 3.39
C ALA A 46 2.18 11.44 4.45
N TYR A 47 1.18 11.52 5.33
CA TYR A 47 1.18 12.47 6.45
C TYR A 47 2.27 12.15 7.48
N GLN A 48 2.55 10.87 7.73
CA GLN A 48 3.64 10.45 8.60
C GLN A 48 5.01 10.83 8.02
N ASP A 49 5.24 10.58 6.73
CA ASP A 49 6.47 10.96 6.01
C ASP A 49 6.70 12.49 6.03
N LEU A 50 5.62 13.25 6.08
CA LEU A 50 5.63 14.73 6.18
C LEU A 50 5.76 15.24 7.62
N GLY A 51 5.76 14.36 8.62
CA GLY A 51 5.94 14.73 10.03
C GLY A 51 4.72 15.30 10.71
N PHE A 52 3.51 15.00 10.23
CA PHE A 52 2.26 15.48 10.84
C PHE A 52 1.91 14.80 12.16
N PHE A 53 2.49 13.64 12.46
CA PHE A 53 2.15 12.87 13.65
C PHE A 53 3.23 12.99 14.73
N LEU A 54 2.77 13.15 15.98
CA LEU A 54 3.63 13.09 17.15
C LEU A 54 4.06 11.64 17.43
N PRO A 55 5.19 11.42 18.12
CA PRO A 55 5.60 10.08 18.54
C PRO A 55 4.51 9.40 19.37
N GLY A 56 4.20 8.15 19.04
CA GLY A 56 3.17 7.37 19.74
C GLY A 56 1.74 7.57 19.22
N ALA A 57 1.55 8.28 18.10
CA ALA A 57 0.26 8.36 17.42
C ALA A 57 -0.26 6.96 17.02
N ASP A 58 -1.52 6.66 17.33
CA ASP A 58 -2.19 5.44 16.89
C ASP A 58 -2.58 5.56 15.41
N THR A 59 -1.72 5.06 14.53
CA THR A 59 -1.92 5.15 13.08
C THR A 59 -3.12 4.36 12.59
N GLU A 60 -3.46 3.22 13.20
CA GLU A 60 -4.62 2.44 12.77
C GLU A 60 -5.91 3.19 13.11
N ARG A 61 -5.99 3.79 14.30
CA ARG A 61 -7.13 4.64 14.67
C ARG A 61 -7.26 5.88 13.76
N ILE A 62 -6.13 6.46 13.36
CA ILE A 62 -6.10 7.57 12.39
C ILE A 62 -6.59 7.11 11.01
N ILE A 63 -6.21 5.91 10.55
CA ILE A 63 -6.68 5.35 9.27
C ILE A 63 -8.20 5.15 9.29
N GLU A 64 -8.76 4.63 10.37
CA GLU A 64 -10.22 4.52 10.53
C GLU A 64 -10.91 5.88 10.38
N ALA A 65 -10.39 6.91 11.06
CA ALA A 65 -10.94 8.26 10.99
C ALA A 65 -10.83 8.86 9.59
N GLN A 66 -9.68 8.71 8.93
CA GLN A 66 -9.48 9.21 7.58
C GLN A 66 -10.37 8.49 6.56
N THR A 67 -10.61 7.19 6.72
CA THR A 67 -11.53 6.44 5.84
C THR A 67 -12.94 7.03 5.90
N VAL A 68 -13.46 7.26 7.12
CA VAL A 68 -14.78 7.86 7.31
C VAL A 68 -14.83 9.28 6.76
N LEU A 69 -13.78 10.08 6.98
CA LEU A 69 -13.71 11.45 6.44
C LEU A 69 -13.69 11.46 4.92
N LEU A 70 -12.84 10.64 4.28
CA LEU A 70 -12.74 10.54 2.83
C LEU A 70 -14.08 10.16 2.20
N ASP A 71 -14.77 9.14 2.73
CA ASP A 71 -16.08 8.73 2.23
C ASP A 71 -17.14 9.84 2.38
N ARG A 72 -17.05 10.60 3.48
CA ARG A 72 -18.05 11.61 3.81
C ARG A 72 -17.87 12.91 3.03
N ILE A 73 -16.63 13.31 2.75
CA ILE A 73 -16.31 14.53 1.98
C ILE A 73 -16.37 14.30 0.46
N TRP A 74 -16.22 13.05 0.00
CA TRP A 74 -16.17 12.75 -1.42
C TRP A 74 -17.41 13.22 -2.17
N GLY A 75 -17.20 13.87 -3.31
CA GLY A 75 -18.28 14.31 -4.21
C GLY A 75 -19.01 15.58 -3.77
N ARG A 76 -18.68 16.17 -2.61
CA ARG A 76 -19.28 17.43 -2.14
C ARG A 76 -18.74 18.68 -2.85
N LYS A 77 -19.53 19.75 -2.86
CA LYS A 77 -19.09 21.05 -3.40
C LYS A 77 -18.18 21.76 -2.40
N LEU A 78 -17.35 22.69 -2.88
CA LEU A 78 -16.43 23.44 -2.02
C LEU A 78 -17.19 24.26 -0.95
N LEU A 79 -18.34 24.82 -1.29
CA LEU A 79 -19.20 25.55 -0.35
C LEU A 79 -19.74 24.67 0.78
N ASP A 80 -20.11 23.42 0.49
CA ASP A 80 -20.62 22.48 1.49
C ASP A 80 -19.52 22.07 2.48
N LEU A 81 -18.27 22.03 2.02
CA LEU A 81 -17.10 21.80 2.87
C LEU A 81 -16.76 23.03 3.71
N ALA A 82 -16.99 24.24 3.19
CA ALA A 82 -16.77 25.49 3.92
C ALA A 82 -17.85 25.71 5.01
N ASN A 83 -19.07 25.24 4.79
CA ASN A 83 -20.19 25.33 5.73
C ASN A 83 -20.81 23.94 5.98
N PRO A 84 -20.13 23.08 6.76
CA PRO A 84 -20.64 21.73 7.04
C PRO A 84 -21.90 21.77 7.92
N ASP A 85 -22.77 20.75 7.80
CA ASP A 85 -23.95 20.61 8.65
C ASP A 85 -23.52 20.44 10.13
N PRO A 86 -24.03 21.26 11.07
CA PRO A 86 -23.70 21.14 12.49
C PRO A 86 -23.91 19.73 13.07
N LYS A 87 -24.92 18.98 12.59
CA LYS A 87 -25.18 17.61 13.04
C LYS A 87 -24.06 16.65 12.65
N GLU A 88 -23.59 16.80 11.43
CA GLU A 88 -22.48 16.01 10.89
C GLU A 88 -21.18 16.27 11.65
N VAL A 89 -20.90 17.55 11.95
CA VAL A 89 -19.75 17.92 12.80
C VAL A 89 -19.88 17.30 14.18
N GLN A 90 -21.08 17.31 14.78
CA GLN A 90 -21.32 16.73 16.09
C GLN A 90 -21.13 15.21 16.10
N GLU A 91 -21.61 14.51 15.08
CA GLU A 91 -21.41 13.06 14.92
C GLU A 91 -19.93 12.70 14.81
N LEU A 92 -19.18 13.39 13.93
CA LEU A 92 -17.74 13.17 13.75
C LEU A 92 -16.97 13.47 15.03
N THR A 93 -17.32 14.56 15.73
CA THR A 93 -16.72 14.93 17.01
C THR A 93 -16.98 13.87 18.09
N GLY A 94 -18.18 13.28 18.10
CA GLY A 94 -18.51 12.18 19.01
C GLY A 94 -17.74 10.90 18.68
N GLN A 95 -17.66 10.56 17.39
CA GLN A 95 -17.04 9.32 16.90
C GLN A 95 -15.52 9.28 17.07
N PHE A 96 -14.84 10.43 16.88
CA PHE A 96 -13.39 10.56 16.92
C PHE A 96 -12.93 11.45 18.09
N ARG A 97 -13.71 11.46 19.16
CA ARG A 97 -13.44 12.24 20.36
C ARG A 97 -12.06 11.92 20.92
N ASP A 98 -11.69 10.66 20.97
CA ASP A 98 -10.37 10.18 21.39
C ASP A 98 -9.23 10.88 20.65
N LEU A 99 -9.26 10.89 19.32
CA LEU A 99 -8.24 11.57 18.50
C LEU A 99 -8.21 13.09 18.71
N LEU A 100 -9.35 13.71 18.95
CA LEU A 100 -9.45 15.15 19.22
C LEU A 100 -8.93 15.52 20.62
N PHE A 101 -9.10 14.63 21.60
CA PHE A 101 -8.63 14.83 22.97
C PHE A 101 -7.12 14.56 23.11
N ASP A 102 -6.63 13.46 22.55
CA ASP A 102 -5.21 13.11 22.59
C ASP A 102 -4.38 13.99 21.65
N PHE A 103 -5.02 14.52 20.60
CA PHE A 103 -4.47 15.43 19.60
C PHE A 103 -3.04 15.05 19.15
N PRO A 104 -2.84 13.87 18.54
CA PRO A 104 -1.51 13.35 18.18
C PRO A 104 -0.89 14.03 16.94
N PHE A 105 -1.27 15.29 16.65
CA PHE A 105 -0.96 15.98 15.41
C PHE A 105 -0.10 17.23 15.63
N GLN A 106 0.73 17.55 14.64
CA GLN A 106 1.46 18.81 14.53
C GLN A 106 1.47 19.28 13.07
N ILE A 107 1.64 20.58 12.84
CA ILE A 107 1.68 21.15 11.50
C ILE A 107 3.12 21.59 11.19
N PRO A 108 3.80 20.98 10.22
CA PRO A 108 5.12 21.43 9.78
C PRO A 108 5.06 22.86 9.20
N GLN A 109 6.11 23.65 9.40
CA GLN A 109 6.13 25.07 9.01
C GLN A 109 5.85 25.31 7.53
N ASP A 110 6.37 24.46 6.64
CA ASP A 110 6.17 24.58 5.19
C ASP A 110 4.68 24.48 4.81
N PHE A 111 3.89 23.72 5.59
CA PHE A 111 2.45 23.60 5.39
C PHE A 111 1.65 24.80 5.89
N ILE A 112 2.21 25.63 6.78
CA ILE A 112 1.57 26.89 7.18
C ILE A 112 1.54 27.84 5.98
N TYR A 113 2.66 27.96 5.26
CA TYR A 113 2.72 28.79 4.05
C TYR A 113 1.88 28.23 2.91
N LEU A 114 1.92 26.91 2.70
CA LEU A 114 1.10 26.24 1.70
C LEU A 114 -0.40 26.42 2.01
N GLY A 115 -0.81 26.21 3.26
CA GLY A 115 -2.18 26.40 3.71
C GLY A 115 -2.68 27.82 3.48
N ARG A 116 -1.83 28.83 3.72
CA ARG A 116 -2.15 30.23 3.40
C ARG A 116 -2.37 30.43 1.89
N ALA A 117 -1.49 29.90 1.06
CA ALA A 117 -1.61 30.00 -0.40
C ALA A 117 -2.89 29.34 -0.90
N LEU A 118 -3.16 28.10 -0.46
CA LEU A 118 -4.37 27.35 -0.79
C LEU A 118 -5.64 28.06 -0.30
N GLY A 119 -5.63 28.62 0.91
CA GLY A 119 -6.75 29.39 1.46
C GLY A 119 -7.08 30.63 0.62
N MET A 120 -6.05 31.38 0.17
CA MET A 120 -6.25 32.54 -0.71
C MET A 120 -6.83 32.13 -2.08
N VAL A 121 -6.30 31.06 -2.66
CA VAL A 121 -6.80 30.52 -3.95
C VAL A 121 -8.24 30.02 -3.81
N SER A 122 -8.54 29.24 -2.77
CA SER A 122 -9.89 28.73 -2.48
C SER A 122 -10.89 29.86 -2.26
N GLY A 123 -10.51 30.90 -1.51
CA GLY A 123 -11.35 32.08 -1.28
C GLY A 123 -11.63 32.88 -2.55
N LEU A 124 -10.66 32.98 -3.46
CA LEU A 124 -10.83 33.62 -4.76
C LEU A 124 -11.72 32.78 -5.69
N ILE A 125 -11.49 31.47 -5.75
CA ILE A 125 -12.28 30.54 -6.57
C ILE A 125 -13.74 30.54 -6.12
N SER A 126 -13.99 30.45 -4.81
CA SER A 126 -15.36 30.43 -4.24
C SER A 126 -16.17 31.70 -4.57
N GLN A 127 -15.51 32.83 -4.83
CA GLN A 127 -16.17 34.06 -5.25
C GLN A 127 -16.46 34.08 -6.77
N LEU A 128 -15.63 33.41 -7.58
CA LEU A 128 -15.77 33.38 -9.04
C LEU A 128 -16.73 32.29 -9.52
N ASP A 129 -16.64 31.09 -8.93
CA ASP A 129 -17.48 29.94 -9.25
C ASP A 129 -17.91 29.24 -7.96
N PRO A 130 -19.03 29.66 -7.35
CA PRO A 130 -19.50 29.10 -6.08
C PRO A 130 -19.92 27.61 -6.20
N GLU A 131 -20.28 27.15 -7.39
CA GLU A 131 -20.78 25.79 -7.62
C GLU A 131 -19.66 24.79 -7.92
N ILE A 132 -18.40 25.25 -7.93
CA ILE A 132 -17.25 24.42 -8.29
C ILE A 132 -17.11 23.20 -7.36
N ASN A 133 -16.92 22.04 -7.99
CA ASN A 133 -16.59 20.81 -7.29
C ASN A 133 -15.07 20.60 -7.35
N PRO A 134 -14.34 20.77 -6.23
CA PRO A 134 -12.89 20.64 -6.21
C PRO A 134 -12.44 19.20 -6.49
N TRP A 135 -13.27 18.21 -6.15
CA TRP A 135 -12.97 16.80 -6.33
C TRP A 135 -12.81 16.41 -7.79
N TYR A 136 -13.62 16.98 -8.69
CA TYR A 136 -13.46 16.74 -10.13
C TYR A 136 -12.08 17.17 -10.62
N THR A 137 -11.57 18.28 -10.09
CA THR A 137 -10.24 18.77 -10.44
C THR A 137 -9.15 17.87 -9.84
N ILE A 138 -9.28 17.49 -8.57
CA ILE A 138 -8.37 16.58 -7.88
C ILE A 138 -8.31 15.21 -8.57
N GLU A 139 -9.46 14.64 -8.94
CA GLU A 139 -9.58 13.36 -9.64
C GLU A 139 -8.85 13.40 -10.98
N LYS A 140 -9.14 14.40 -11.82
CA LYS A 140 -8.47 14.57 -13.11
C LYS A 140 -6.95 14.70 -12.98
N TYR A 141 -6.47 15.56 -12.08
CA TYR A 141 -5.04 15.71 -11.86
C TYR A 141 -4.43 14.45 -11.23
N GLY A 142 -5.14 13.79 -10.33
CA GLY A 142 -4.72 12.51 -9.73
C GLY A 142 -4.56 11.42 -10.79
N GLU A 143 -5.50 11.28 -11.71
CA GLU A 143 -5.41 10.36 -12.85
C GLU A 143 -4.19 10.66 -13.75
N GLU A 144 -3.95 11.93 -14.08
CA GLU A 144 -2.76 12.35 -14.83
C GLU A 144 -1.47 11.99 -14.08
N LEU A 145 -1.44 12.18 -12.75
CA LEU A 145 -0.30 11.82 -11.90
C LEU A 145 -0.09 10.30 -11.83
N ILE A 146 -1.15 9.51 -11.73
CA ILE A 146 -1.10 8.04 -11.75
C ILE A 146 -0.58 7.55 -13.10
N GLN A 147 -1.03 8.13 -14.21
CA GLN A 147 -0.54 7.76 -15.55
C GLN A 147 0.94 8.09 -15.73
N GLN A 148 1.37 9.27 -15.26
CA GLN A 148 2.78 9.65 -15.27
C GLN A 148 3.62 8.73 -14.37
N GLN A 149 3.14 8.40 -13.17
CA GLN A 149 3.82 7.45 -12.29
C GLN A 149 3.80 6.02 -12.83
N GLY A 150 2.77 5.56 -13.53
CA GLY A 150 2.77 4.26 -14.18
C GLY A 150 3.82 4.17 -15.29
N ALA A 151 3.96 5.24 -16.09
CA ALA A 151 4.99 5.34 -17.12
C ALA A 151 6.40 5.47 -16.51
N SER A 152 6.55 6.26 -15.44
CA SER A 152 7.82 6.45 -14.72
C SER A 152 8.19 5.23 -13.89
N ALA A 153 7.28 4.55 -13.20
CA ALA A 153 7.56 3.35 -12.43
C ALA A 153 7.90 2.15 -13.31
N LEU A 154 7.33 2.07 -14.52
CA LEU A 154 7.76 1.11 -15.54
C LEU A 154 9.10 1.51 -16.18
N GLY A 155 9.43 2.80 -16.25
CA GLY A 155 10.71 3.31 -16.77
C GLY A 155 11.86 3.36 -15.75
N GLU A 156 11.54 3.51 -14.46
CA GLU A 156 12.42 3.60 -13.29
C GLU A 156 12.46 2.29 -12.49
N MET A 157 11.74 1.25 -12.92
CA MET A 157 12.05 -0.13 -12.55
C MET A 157 13.40 -0.46 -13.18
N SER A 158 14.46 0.12 -12.59
CA SER A 158 15.81 -0.09 -13.01
C SER A 158 16.12 -1.57 -12.81
N TRP A 159 16.90 -2.13 -13.72
CA TRP A 159 17.43 -3.48 -13.54
C TRP A 159 18.17 -3.61 -12.20
N GLU A 160 18.60 -2.52 -11.54
CA GLU A 160 19.16 -2.57 -10.20
C GLU A 160 18.11 -2.86 -9.11
N VAL A 161 16.92 -2.25 -9.13
CA VAL A 161 15.86 -2.50 -8.12
C VAL A 161 15.32 -3.92 -8.23
N LEU A 162 15.15 -4.42 -9.47
CA LEU A 162 14.79 -5.82 -9.69
C LEU A 162 15.91 -6.76 -9.25
N LEU A 163 17.17 -6.48 -9.61
CA LEU A 163 18.30 -7.30 -9.17
C LEU A 163 18.53 -7.22 -7.66
N GLU A 164 18.20 -6.12 -6.99
CA GLU A 164 18.33 -5.93 -5.54
C GLU A 164 17.22 -6.68 -4.77
N GLY A 165 16.01 -6.75 -5.34
CA GLY A 165 14.92 -7.59 -4.81
C GLY A 165 15.16 -9.10 -5.00
N ILE A 166 15.86 -9.50 -6.06
CA ILE A 166 16.19 -10.90 -6.34
C ILE A 166 17.58 -11.29 -5.78
N ARG A 167 18.46 -10.32 -5.45
CA ARG A 167 19.83 -10.55 -4.92
C ARG A 167 19.88 -11.46 -3.69
N PRO A 168 19.00 -11.32 -2.68
CA PRO A 168 18.98 -12.21 -1.52
C PRO A 168 18.63 -13.66 -1.89
N TYR A 169 18.03 -13.88 -3.06
CA TYR A 169 17.66 -15.19 -3.59
C TYR A 169 18.63 -15.71 -4.66
N LEU A 170 19.36 -14.83 -5.34
CA LEU A 170 20.37 -15.13 -6.37
C LEU A 170 21.81 -15.18 -5.86
N GLU A 171 22.07 -14.69 -4.65
CA GLU A 171 23.23 -15.13 -3.87
C GLU A 171 23.02 -16.60 -3.51
N MET A 172 23.23 -17.47 -4.50
CA MET A 172 23.27 -18.91 -4.36
C MET A 172 24.11 -19.22 -3.12
N PRO A 173 23.51 -19.66 -2.01
CA PRO A 173 24.28 -19.98 -0.83
C PRO A 173 25.31 -21.02 -1.25
N PRO A 174 26.58 -20.94 -0.81
CA PRO A 174 27.62 -21.92 -1.17
C PRO A 174 27.29 -23.37 -0.76
N ARG A 175 26.11 -23.59 -0.16
CA ARG A 175 25.50 -24.89 0.11
C ARG A 175 24.81 -25.49 -1.12
N ILE A 176 24.21 -24.70 -2.01
CA ILE A 176 23.51 -25.23 -3.21
C ILE A 176 24.53 -25.76 -4.22
N LEU A 177 25.63 -25.04 -4.45
CA LEU A 177 26.74 -25.52 -5.29
C LEU A 177 27.35 -26.83 -4.76
N ARG A 178 27.47 -26.97 -3.43
CA ARG A 178 27.93 -28.23 -2.82
C ARG A 178 26.94 -29.37 -2.99
N LEU A 179 25.64 -29.11 -2.98
CA LEU A 179 24.62 -30.14 -3.22
C LEU A 179 24.62 -30.58 -4.68
N LEU A 180 24.87 -29.66 -5.61
CA LEU A 180 25.02 -29.98 -7.03
C LEU A 180 26.30 -30.80 -7.27
N GLU A 181 27.45 -30.40 -6.71
CA GLU A 181 28.70 -31.17 -6.78
C GLU A 181 28.59 -32.54 -6.09
N MET A 182 27.88 -32.63 -4.97
CA MET A 182 27.63 -33.91 -4.27
C MET A 182 26.67 -34.83 -5.03
N ALA A 183 25.73 -34.26 -5.79
CA ALA A 183 24.84 -35.00 -6.67
C ALA A 183 25.55 -35.46 -7.95
N GLU A 184 26.37 -34.59 -8.54
CA GLU A 184 27.11 -34.83 -9.79
C GLU A 184 28.26 -35.83 -9.60
N SER A 185 28.87 -35.87 -8.41
CA SER A 185 29.88 -36.86 -8.03
C SER A 185 29.32 -38.23 -7.62
N GLY A 186 27.99 -38.41 -7.65
CA GLY A 186 27.33 -39.69 -7.35
C GLY A 186 27.58 -40.21 -5.93
N ARG A 187 28.00 -39.36 -4.99
CA ARG A 187 28.30 -39.71 -3.60
C ARG A 187 27.58 -38.79 -2.63
N LEU A 188 26.27 -38.98 -2.53
CA LEU A 188 25.55 -38.69 -1.28
C LEU A 188 25.93 -39.77 -0.25
N SER A 189 27.18 -39.75 0.21
CA SER A 189 27.58 -40.48 1.41
C SER A 189 27.16 -39.64 2.61
N VAL A 190 26.05 -40.05 3.23
CA VAL A 190 25.62 -39.54 4.53
C VAL A 190 26.67 -40.00 5.56
N GLN A 191 27.72 -39.20 5.73
CA GLN A 191 28.62 -39.35 6.87
C GLN A 191 27.95 -38.74 8.09
N GLN A 192 27.22 -39.59 8.82
CA GLN A 192 26.85 -39.35 10.21
C GLN A 192 28.15 -39.29 11.04
N LYS A 193 28.50 -38.11 11.54
CA LYS A 193 29.34 -38.01 12.74
C LYS A 193 28.43 -38.20 13.96
N PRO A 194 28.59 -39.28 14.74
CA PRO A 194 27.79 -39.48 15.93
C PRO A 194 28.38 -38.61 17.03
N ASP A 195 27.70 -37.51 17.37
CA ASP A 195 27.99 -36.81 18.63
C ASP A 195 26.90 -37.20 19.64
N ALA A 196 27.36 -37.87 20.69
CA ALA A 196 26.55 -38.69 21.60
C ALA A 196 25.71 -37.89 22.61
N ALA A 197 25.40 -36.62 22.34
CA ALA A 197 24.74 -35.73 23.29
C ALA A 197 23.33 -35.25 22.88
N THR A 198 22.84 -35.53 21.67
CA THR A 198 21.55 -35.01 21.15
C THR A 198 20.47 -36.08 20.91
N LEU A 199 20.73 -37.35 21.24
CA LEU A 199 19.87 -38.51 20.91
C LEU A 199 18.54 -38.62 21.68
N ARG A 200 18.16 -37.66 22.55
CA ARG A 200 16.92 -37.79 23.34
C ARG A 200 15.77 -36.86 22.95
N GLN A 201 15.93 -36.02 21.94
CA GLN A 201 14.88 -35.05 21.56
C GLN A 201 14.32 -35.20 20.14
N GLN A 202 14.85 -36.11 19.30
CA GLN A 202 14.40 -36.29 17.91
C GLN A 202 13.38 -37.42 17.68
N GLU A 203 13.26 -38.41 18.59
CA GLU A 203 12.38 -39.59 18.39
C GLU A 203 10.86 -39.27 18.39
N ARG A 204 10.44 -38.07 18.80
CA ARG A 204 9.01 -37.71 18.84
C ARG A 204 8.46 -37.12 17.54
N LEU A 205 9.34 -36.75 16.59
CA LEU A 205 8.95 -36.19 15.29
C LEU A 205 9.03 -37.20 14.15
N GLU A 206 10.01 -38.11 14.15
CA GLU A 206 10.19 -39.09 13.07
C GLU A 206 9.06 -40.14 13.02
N ASN A 207 8.57 -40.57 14.19
CA ASN A 207 7.47 -41.55 14.26
C ASN A 207 6.11 -40.98 13.81
N ARG A 208 5.94 -39.65 13.76
CA ARG A 208 4.73 -39.02 13.23
C ARG A 208 4.78 -38.86 11.71
N LEU A 209 5.97 -38.61 11.15
CA LEU A 209 6.16 -38.48 9.71
C LEU A 209 6.07 -39.84 9.00
N ASN A 210 6.66 -40.90 9.57
CA ASN A 210 6.60 -42.22 8.95
C ASN A 210 5.16 -42.79 8.94
N ARG A 211 4.39 -42.52 10.00
CA ARG A 211 2.97 -42.92 10.08
C ARG A 211 2.10 -42.19 9.06
N LEU A 212 2.41 -40.93 8.74
CA LEU A 212 1.73 -40.18 7.68
C LEU A 212 2.01 -40.79 6.30
N SER A 213 3.27 -41.13 5.99
CA SER A 213 3.61 -41.79 4.72
C SER A 213 2.87 -43.12 4.54
N TRP A 214 2.82 -43.97 5.57
CA TRP A 214 2.06 -45.23 5.48
C TRP A 214 0.56 -45.03 5.36
N SER A 215 -0.01 -43.97 5.96
CA SER A 215 -1.44 -43.66 5.81
C SER A 215 -1.80 -43.19 4.39
N ILE A 216 -0.91 -42.41 3.75
CA ILE A 216 -1.08 -41.93 2.39
C ILE A 216 -0.98 -43.09 1.40
N LEU A 217 0.02 -43.96 1.56
CA LEU A 217 0.17 -45.16 0.73
C LEU A 217 -1.01 -46.13 0.88
N GLY A 218 -1.53 -46.30 2.10
CA GLY A 218 -2.72 -47.12 2.36
C GLY A 218 -3.99 -46.54 1.70
N ALA A 219 -4.21 -45.23 1.80
CA ALA A 219 -5.35 -44.57 1.17
C ALA A 219 -5.30 -44.63 -0.37
N ALA A 220 -4.11 -44.43 -0.95
CA ALA A 220 -3.89 -44.57 -2.39
C ALA A 220 -4.13 -46.00 -2.87
N GLY A 221 -3.66 -47.00 -2.12
CA GLY A 221 -3.89 -48.42 -2.42
C GLY A 221 -5.37 -48.80 -2.36
N MET A 222 -6.11 -48.31 -1.37
CA MET A 222 -7.56 -48.52 -1.27
C MET A 222 -8.30 -47.94 -2.47
N LEU A 223 -7.99 -46.69 -2.86
CA LEU A 223 -8.61 -46.06 -4.04
C LEU A 223 -8.28 -46.82 -5.34
N SER A 224 -7.04 -47.26 -5.53
CA SER A 224 -6.65 -48.11 -6.66
C SER A 224 -7.40 -49.44 -6.68
N ALA A 225 -7.56 -50.11 -5.53
CA ALA A 225 -8.31 -51.36 -5.44
C ALA A 225 -9.80 -51.17 -5.74
N THR A 226 -10.41 -50.08 -5.26
CA THR A 226 -11.80 -49.73 -5.54
C THR A 226 -12.00 -49.44 -7.03
N LEU A 227 -11.11 -48.67 -7.65
CA LEU A 227 -11.17 -48.38 -9.09
C LEU A 227 -11.01 -49.65 -9.93
N LEU A 228 -10.06 -50.54 -9.59
CA LEU A 228 -9.89 -51.83 -10.27
C LEU A 228 -11.12 -52.74 -10.11
N TYR A 229 -11.73 -52.77 -8.92
CA TYR A 229 -12.95 -53.55 -8.69
C TYR A 229 -14.13 -53.02 -9.51
N ILE A 230 -14.31 -51.70 -9.58
CA ILE A 230 -15.37 -51.07 -10.38
C ILE A 230 -15.12 -51.32 -11.87
N PHE A 231 -13.89 -51.17 -12.34
CA PHE A 231 -13.52 -51.44 -13.74
C PHE A 231 -13.73 -52.91 -14.12
N ARG A 232 -13.34 -53.84 -13.25
CA ARG A 232 -13.56 -55.28 -13.44
C ARG A 232 -15.05 -55.67 -13.38
N LYS A 233 -15.87 -54.95 -12.59
CA LYS A 233 -17.32 -55.16 -12.52
C LYS A 233 -18.04 -54.62 -13.76
N ASN A 234 -17.59 -53.51 -14.33
CA ASN A 234 -18.18 -52.94 -15.55
C ASN A 234 -17.81 -53.72 -16.83
N ASN A 235 -16.66 -54.40 -16.88
CA ASN A 235 -16.28 -55.28 -18.00
C ASN A 235 -16.94 -56.68 -17.99
N LYS A 236 -17.91 -56.93 -17.09
CA LYS A 236 -18.68 -58.18 -17.02
C LYS A 236 -20.16 -58.02 -17.40
N LYS A 237 -20.53 -56.94 -18.10
CA LYS A 237 -21.83 -56.79 -18.76
C LYS A 237 -21.67 -56.80 -20.26
#